data_AF-A0A6P0SYF4-F1
#
_entry.id   AF-A0A6P0SYF4-F1
#
_cell.length_a   1.000
_cell.length_b   1.000
_cell.length_c   1.000
_cell.angle_alpha   90.00
_cell.angle_beta   90.00
_cell.angle_gamma   90.00
#
_symmetry.space_group_name_H-M   'P 1'
#
loop_
_entity.id
_entity.type
_entity.pdbx_description
1 polymer ?
#
loop_
_entity_poly.entity_id
_entity_poly.type
_entity_poly.pdbx_seq_one_letter_code
_entity_poly.pdbx_strand_id
1 'polypeptide(L)'
;MKNILKYVFITLVVALLVVVIGYYLPSNPPTKTSEIFSNSEPEKLLDEDYIKNLGLMQGHLIAAKDLLNGGTPDQAQSHLEHPIEELYGEIQDKLKEEGVDNFKQNLEDLYDTAKYKPYSDEVTKELDGAVAKIKSAIDSFFENNKNLQSPEFAEKVIISILNTASEEYEAAIGRNCKIVAPIEYQDSFGFVKYVENKLS
;
A
#
# COMPACT_ATOMS: atom_id res chain seq x y z
N MET A 1 -23.40 3.97 -22.18
CA MET A 1 -23.50 5.44 -22.30
C MET A 1 -24.28 6.12 -21.16
N LYS A 2 -25.35 5.55 -20.58
CA LYS A 2 -26.11 6.20 -19.49
C LYS A 2 -25.36 6.37 -18.14
N ASN A 3 -24.36 5.53 -17.86
CA ASN A 3 -23.65 5.58 -16.58
C ASN A 3 -22.48 6.59 -16.56
N ILE A 4 -21.78 6.78 -17.68
CA ILE A 4 -20.71 7.79 -17.79
C ILE A 4 -21.29 9.21 -17.58
N LEU A 5 -22.50 9.46 -18.09
CA LEU A 5 -23.17 10.75 -17.91
C LEU A 5 -23.58 11.01 -16.44
N LYS A 6 -23.81 9.97 -15.63
CA LYS A 6 -24.09 10.10 -14.19
C LYS A 6 -22.85 10.50 -13.38
N TYR A 7 -21.70 9.89 -13.66
CA TYR A 7 -20.45 10.19 -12.93
C TYR A 7 -19.88 11.58 -13.30
N VAL A 8 -20.05 12.02 -14.55
CA VAL A 8 -19.72 13.39 -14.98
C VAL A 8 -20.65 14.43 -14.34
N PHE A 9 -21.93 14.10 -14.12
CA PHE A 9 -22.88 15.01 -13.47
C PHE A 9 -22.62 15.13 -11.95
N ILE A 10 -22.23 14.05 -11.28
CA ILE A 10 -21.92 14.05 -9.84
C ILE A 10 -20.64 14.86 -9.55
N THR A 11 -19.61 14.72 -10.37
CA THR A 11 -18.36 15.50 -10.23
C THR A 11 -18.56 16.99 -10.49
N LEU A 12 -19.38 17.37 -11.47
CA LEU A 12 -19.74 18.78 -11.74
C LEU A 12 -20.55 19.42 -10.61
N VAL A 13 -21.47 18.68 -9.96
CA VAL A 13 -22.28 19.20 -8.85
C VAL A 13 -21.44 19.39 -7.58
N VAL A 14 -20.49 18.50 -7.29
CA VAL A 14 -19.56 18.65 -6.16
C VAL A 14 -18.63 19.86 -6.37
N ALA A 15 -18.09 20.05 -7.58
CA ALA A 15 -17.26 21.21 -7.89
C ALA A 15 -18.03 22.54 -7.78
N LEU A 16 -19.30 22.58 -8.21
CA LEU A 16 -20.13 23.79 -8.11
C LEU A 16 -20.48 24.13 -6.65
N LEU A 17 -20.72 23.11 -5.80
CA LEU A 17 -20.99 23.30 -4.37
C LEU A 17 -19.79 23.87 -3.62
N VAL A 18 -18.56 23.44 -3.92
CA VAL A 18 -17.32 23.99 -3.32
C VAL A 18 -17.15 25.46 -3.69
N VAL A 19 -17.42 25.84 -4.95
CA VAL A 19 -17.33 27.23 -5.41
C VAL A 19 -18.40 28.10 -4.74
N VAL A 20 -19.65 27.63 -4.63
CA VAL A 20 -20.73 28.41 -4.01
C VAL A 20 -20.50 28.59 -2.50
N ILE A 21 -20.02 27.57 -1.79
CA ILE A 21 -19.68 27.69 -0.36
C ILE A 21 -18.55 28.71 -0.14
N GLY A 22 -17.56 28.76 -1.04
CA GLY A 22 -16.47 29.73 -1.00
C GLY A 22 -16.91 31.20 -1.19
N TYR A 23 -18.03 31.45 -1.86
CA TYR A 23 -18.52 32.82 -2.13
C TYR A 23 -19.40 33.41 -1.01
N TYR A 24 -20.04 32.57 -0.17
CA TYR A 24 -21.01 33.03 0.84
C TYR A 24 -20.48 33.08 2.28
N LEU A 25 -19.24 32.66 2.53
CA LEU A 25 -18.59 32.86 3.83
C LEU A 25 -17.86 34.21 3.85
N PRO A 26 -18.11 35.10 4.83
CA PRO A 26 -17.35 36.32 4.97
C PRO A 26 -15.87 35.97 5.23
N SER A 27 -14.99 36.55 4.42
CA SER A 27 -13.54 36.45 4.61
C SER A 27 -13.17 37.08 5.94
N ASN A 28 -12.78 36.27 6.93
CA ASN A 28 -12.07 36.77 8.10
C ASN A 28 -10.79 37.47 7.61
N PRO A 29 -10.41 38.64 8.17
CA PRO A 29 -9.12 39.24 7.85
C PRO A 29 -8.01 38.23 8.14
N PRO A 30 -6.90 38.24 7.40
CA PRO A 30 -5.83 37.29 7.60
C PRO A 30 -5.27 37.47 9.01
N THR A 31 -5.65 36.56 9.91
CA THR A 31 -4.96 36.39 11.18
C THR A 31 -3.52 36.03 10.82
N LYS A 32 -2.58 36.58 11.59
CA LYS A 32 -1.12 36.52 11.46
C LYS A 32 -0.53 35.10 11.59
N THR A 33 -1.26 34.08 11.16
CA THR A 33 -1.00 32.65 11.33
C THR A 33 -0.47 32.01 10.04
N SER A 34 -0.51 32.71 8.89
CA SER A 34 -0.14 32.16 7.58
C SER A 34 1.37 32.01 7.33
N GLU A 35 2.24 32.43 8.26
CA GLU A 35 3.71 32.26 8.13
C GLU A 35 4.27 31.07 8.91
N ILE A 36 3.46 30.34 9.70
CA ILE A 36 3.97 29.27 10.58
C ILE A 36 3.93 27.87 9.94
N PHE A 37 3.16 27.65 8.87
CA PHE A 37 2.99 26.32 8.27
C PHE A 37 3.82 26.03 7.00
N SER A 38 4.73 26.92 6.61
CA SER A 38 5.54 26.74 5.39
C SER A 38 6.86 25.96 5.59
N ASN A 39 7.20 25.58 6.82
CA ASN A 39 8.52 25.02 7.16
C ASN A 39 8.45 23.68 7.92
N SER A 40 7.39 22.86 7.76
CA SER A 40 7.48 21.48 8.23
C SER A 40 8.39 20.70 7.28
N GLU A 41 9.54 20.25 7.77
CA GLU A 41 10.26 19.14 7.13
C GLU A 41 9.26 18.01 6.85
N PRO A 42 9.43 17.24 5.75
CA PRO A 42 8.60 16.06 5.53
C PRO A 42 8.59 15.21 6.80
N GLU A 43 7.40 14.84 7.26
CA GLU A 43 7.23 14.07 8.48
C GLU A 43 8.02 12.78 8.35
N LYS A 44 8.98 12.57 9.26
CA LYS A 44 9.84 11.38 9.23
C LYS A 44 8.96 10.15 9.46
N LEU A 45 9.01 9.19 8.53
CA LEU A 45 8.29 7.92 8.65
C LEU A 45 8.67 7.21 9.95
N LEU A 46 7.65 6.81 10.72
CA LEU A 46 7.86 6.05 11.95
C LEU A 46 8.43 4.66 11.63
N ASP A 47 9.29 4.14 12.51
CA ASP A 47 9.87 2.81 12.37
C ASP A 47 8.80 1.71 12.26
N GLU A 48 7.70 1.87 12.98
CA GLU A 48 6.55 0.96 12.97
C GLU A 48 5.84 1.00 11.61
N ASP A 49 5.69 2.19 11.01
CA ASP A 49 5.09 2.37 9.69
C ASP A 49 5.98 1.86 8.56
N TYR A 50 7.30 2.01 8.69
CA TYR A 50 8.27 1.43 7.77
C TYR A 50 8.14 -0.09 7.71
N ILE A 51 8.13 -0.76 8.86
CA ILE A 51 7.99 -2.22 8.92
C ILE A 51 6.58 -2.67 8.52
N LYS A 52 5.54 -1.91 8.87
CA LYS A 52 4.17 -2.12 8.37
C LYS A 52 4.14 -2.11 6.84
N ASN A 53 4.67 -1.09 6.19
CA ASN A 53 4.65 -0.95 4.73
C ASN A 53 5.41 -2.10 4.03
N LEU A 54 6.58 -2.50 4.55
CA LEU A 54 7.28 -3.69 4.05
C LEU A 54 6.45 -4.98 4.25
N GLY A 55 5.71 -5.08 5.34
CA GLY A 55 4.77 -6.18 5.59
C GLY A 55 3.58 -6.19 4.64
N LEU A 56 2.99 -5.02 4.33
CA LEU A 56 1.92 -4.89 3.34
C LEU A 56 2.42 -5.28 1.94
N MET A 57 3.63 -4.84 1.55
CA MET A 57 4.26 -5.29 0.30
C MET A 57 4.38 -6.83 0.23
N GLN A 58 4.80 -7.49 1.31
CA GLN A 58 4.84 -8.96 1.36
C GLN A 58 3.44 -9.57 1.20
N GLY A 59 2.42 -8.99 1.84
CA GLY A 59 1.04 -9.47 1.72
C GLY A 59 0.50 -9.36 0.30
N HIS A 60 0.76 -8.25 -0.39
CA HIS A 60 0.44 -8.12 -1.82
C HIS A 60 1.15 -9.20 -2.67
N LEU A 61 2.45 -9.45 -2.44
CA LEU A 61 3.17 -10.49 -3.16
C LEU A 61 2.65 -11.91 -2.87
N ILE A 62 2.11 -12.15 -1.67
CA ILE A 62 1.41 -13.40 -1.35
C ILE A 62 0.14 -13.53 -2.20
N ALA A 63 -0.70 -12.48 -2.24
CA ALA A 63 -1.92 -12.49 -3.07
C ALA A 63 -1.60 -12.67 -4.56
N ALA A 64 -0.61 -11.94 -5.08
CA ALA A 64 -0.13 -12.09 -6.45
C ALA A 64 0.36 -13.52 -6.75
N LYS A 65 1.14 -14.12 -5.84
CA LYS A 65 1.63 -15.50 -5.99
C LYS A 65 0.49 -16.50 -6.06
N ASP A 66 -0.51 -16.38 -5.18
CA ASP A 66 -1.67 -17.28 -5.18
C ASP A 66 -2.50 -17.16 -6.47
N LEU A 67 -2.67 -15.95 -7.00
CA LEU A 67 -3.38 -15.71 -8.26
C LEU A 67 -2.61 -16.20 -9.49
N LEU A 68 -1.29 -16.00 -9.53
CA LEU A 68 -0.42 -16.54 -10.58
C LEU A 68 -0.48 -18.08 -10.58
N ASN A 69 -0.35 -18.71 -9.40
CA ASN A 69 -0.44 -20.17 -9.25
C ASN A 69 -1.85 -20.70 -9.55
N GLY A 70 -2.89 -19.90 -9.26
CA GLY A 70 -4.29 -20.20 -9.58
C GLY A 70 -4.65 -20.04 -11.06
N GLY A 71 -3.71 -19.58 -11.90
CA GLY A 71 -3.93 -19.39 -13.33
C GLY A 71 -4.73 -18.14 -13.68
N THR A 72 -4.80 -17.15 -12.79
CA THR A 72 -5.51 -15.87 -12.97
C THR A 72 -4.54 -14.68 -12.93
N PRO A 73 -3.56 -14.59 -13.86
CA PRO A 73 -2.53 -13.56 -13.84
C PRO A 73 -3.07 -12.14 -14.00
N ASP A 74 -4.19 -11.95 -14.71
CA ASP A 74 -4.81 -10.64 -14.88
C ASP A 74 -5.23 -10.02 -13.54
N GLN A 75 -5.61 -10.85 -12.55
CA GLN A 75 -5.93 -10.37 -11.20
C GLN A 75 -4.68 -10.11 -10.36
N ALA A 76 -3.56 -10.78 -10.66
CA ALA A 76 -2.31 -10.57 -9.94
C ALA A 76 -1.69 -9.18 -10.21
N GLN A 77 -2.01 -8.55 -11.34
CA GLN A 77 -1.39 -7.30 -11.78
C GLN A 77 -1.56 -6.16 -10.77
N SER A 78 -2.77 -5.93 -10.27
CA SER A 78 -3.02 -4.85 -9.29
C SER A 78 -2.22 -5.07 -8.00
N HIS A 79 -2.15 -6.31 -7.51
CA HIS A 79 -1.33 -6.64 -6.34
C HIS A 79 0.18 -6.46 -6.58
N LEU A 80 0.66 -6.60 -7.81
CA LEU A 80 2.07 -6.31 -8.12
C LEU A 80 2.33 -4.80 -8.28
N GLU A 81 1.31 -4.04 -8.66
CA GLU A 81 1.35 -2.59 -8.85
C GLU A 81 1.25 -1.80 -7.53
N HIS A 82 0.39 -2.20 -6.59
CA HIS A 82 0.18 -1.50 -5.31
C HIS A 82 1.49 -1.29 -4.51
N PRO A 83 2.39 -2.30 -4.37
CA PRO A 83 3.71 -2.08 -3.77
C PRO A 83 4.52 -0.96 -4.42
N ILE A 84 4.41 -0.77 -5.73
CA ILE A 84 5.20 0.19 -6.51
C ILE A 84 4.60 1.60 -6.35
N GLU A 85 3.30 1.72 -6.60
CA GLU A 85 2.62 3.01 -6.73
C GLU A 85 2.18 3.60 -5.39
N GLU A 86 1.89 2.76 -4.40
CA GLU A 86 1.28 3.20 -3.13
C GLU A 86 2.25 3.12 -1.96
N LEU A 87 3.14 2.12 -1.93
CA LEU A 87 3.95 1.83 -0.74
C LEU A 87 5.43 2.19 -0.91
N TYR A 88 6.01 2.07 -2.12
CA TYR A 88 7.45 2.25 -2.29
C TYR A 88 7.91 3.69 -2.03
N GLY A 89 7.11 4.67 -2.46
CA GLY A 89 7.39 6.09 -2.25
C GLY A 89 7.55 6.46 -0.77
N GLU A 90 6.74 5.83 0.09
CA GLU A 90 6.75 6.04 1.54
C GLU A 90 8.03 5.52 2.20
N ILE A 91 8.59 4.41 1.71
CA ILE A 91 9.71 3.73 2.39
C ILE A 91 11.10 4.08 1.81
N GLN A 92 11.18 4.72 0.65
CA GLN A 92 12.43 4.88 -0.10
C GLN A 92 13.53 5.62 0.67
N ASP A 93 13.16 6.66 1.42
CA ASP A 93 14.12 7.45 2.19
C ASP A 93 14.61 6.66 3.40
N LYS A 94 13.72 5.91 4.06
CA LYS A 94 14.07 5.05 5.19
C LYS A 94 14.94 3.86 4.74
N LEU A 95 14.69 3.27 3.57
CA LEU A 95 15.58 2.24 2.99
C LEU A 95 17.03 2.76 2.89
N LYS A 96 17.18 4.00 2.42
CA LYS A 96 18.48 4.65 2.30
C LYS A 96 19.10 4.95 3.67
N GLU A 97 18.32 5.38 4.65
CA GLU A 97 18.79 5.58 6.04
C GLU A 97 19.30 4.27 6.64
N GLU A 98 18.62 3.15 6.39
CA GLU A 98 18.99 1.82 6.89
C GLU A 98 20.12 1.15 6.08
N GLY A 99 20.62 1.80 5.02
CA GLY A 99 21.68 1.28 4.16
C GLY A 99 21.26 0.10 3.29
N VAL A 100 19.96 -0.03 3.02
CA VAL A 100 19.39 -1.10 2.19
C VAL A 100 19.37 -0.64 0.73
N ASP A 101 19.82 -1.52 -0.17
CA ASP A 101 19.77 -1.26 -1.61
C ASP A 101 18.32 -1.08 -2.07
N ASN A 102 18.11 -0.14 -3.00
CA ASN A 102 16.79 0.04 -3.62
C ASN A 102 16.39 -1.23 -4.39
N PHE A 103 15.09 -1.51 -4.40
CA PHE A 103 14.51 -2.66 -5.09
C PHE A 103 13.28 -2.31 -5.94
N LYS A 104 13.02 -1.01 -6.19
CA LYS A 104 11.89 -0.55 -7.01
C LYS A 104 11.89 -1.18 -8.40
N GLN A 105 13.04 -1.14 -9.08
CA GLN A 105 13.17 -1.73 -10.42
C GLN A 105 12.86 -3.23 -10.41
N ASN A 106 13.17 -3.95 -9.34
CA ASN A 106 12.83 -5.37 -9.25
C ASN A 106 11.32 -5.63 -9.15
N LEU A 107 10.57 -4.71 -8.52
CA LEU A 107 9.11 -4.78 -8.48
C LEU A 107 8.53 -4.42 -9.86
N GLU A 108 9.07 -3.38 -10.50
CA GLU A 108 8.66 -2.96 -11.85
C GLU A 108 8.93 -4.06 -12.90
N ASP A 109 10.10 -4.70 -12.84
CA ASP A 109 10.46 -5.84 -13.71
C ASP A 109 9.50 -7.02 -13.47
N LEU A 110 9.22 -7.36 -12.21
CA LEU A 110 8.26 -8.41 -11.85
C LEU A 110 6.86 -8.10 -12.39
N TYR A 111 6.38 -6.87 -12.23
CA TYR A 111 5.09 -6.43 -12.76
C TYR A 111 5.04 -6.62 -14.28
N ASP A 112 6.07 -6.17 -15.01
CA ASP A 112 6.15 -6.31 -16.46
C ASP A 112 6.21 -7.79 -16.90
N THR A 113 7.01 -8.62 -16.24
CA THR A 113 7.08 -10.05 -16.54
C THR A 113 5.75 -10.74 -16.26
N ALA A 114 5.08 -10.43 -15.14
CA ALA A 114 3.76 -10.98 -14.84
C ALA A 114 2.70 -10.55 -15.87
N LYS A 115 2.82 -9.33 -16.42
CA LYS A 115 1.93 -8.81 -17.44
C LYS A 115 2.13 -9.44 -18.81
N TYR A 116 3.38 -9.61 -19.24
CA TYR A 116 3.69 -10.05 -20.61
C TYR A 116 4.06 -11.53 -20.74
N LYS A 117 4.52 -12.16 -19.65
CA LYS A 117 4.97 -13.56 -19.59
C LYS A 117 4.50 -14.27 -18.29
N PRO A 118 3.20 -14.23 -17.93
CA PRO A 118 2.69 -14.68 -16.63
C PRO A 118 2.91 -16.15 -16.28
N TYR A 119 3.22 -17.00 -17.26
CA TYR A 119 3.41 -18.44 -17.07
C TYR A 119 4.87 -18.88 -17.26
N SER A 120 5.80 -17.94 -17.32
CA SER A 120 7.22 -18.22 -17.47
C SER A 120 7.87 -18.54 -16.12
N ASP A 121 8.93 -19.34 -16.11
CA ASP A 121 9.75 -19.53 -14.91
C ASP A 121 10.38 -18.21 -14.40
N GLU A 122 10.50 -17.22 -15.29
CA GLU A 122 10.99 -15.87 -15.01
C GLU A 122 10.12 -15.16 -13.97
N VAL A 123 8.78 -15.19 -14.11
CA VAL A 123 7.88 -14.53 -13.15
C VAL A 123 8.00 -15.12 -11.75
N THR A 124 8.13 -16.44 -11.64
CA THR A 124 8.28 -17.12 -10.34
C THR A 124 9.60 -16.72 -9.68
N LYS A 125 10.69 -16.70 -10.46
CA LYS A 125 12.01 -16.31 -9.96
C LYS A 125 12.05 -14.84 -9.53
N GLU A 126 11.44 -13.95 -10.30
CA GLU A 126 11.37 -12.53 -9.97
C GLU A 126 10.50 -12.27 -8.73
N LEU A 127 9.39 -12.99 -8.60
CA LEU A 127 8.52 -12.90 -7.42
C LEU A 127 9.27 -13.33 -6.16
N ASP A 128 9.93 -14.49 -6.19
CA ASP A 128 10.72 -14.96 -5.06
C ASP A 128 11.90 -14.00 -4.76
N GLY A 129 12.49 -13.40 -5.80
CA GLY A 129 13.51 -12.37 -5.69
C GLY A 129 13.01 -11.08 -5.03
N ALA A 130 11.80 -10.61 -5.36
CA ALA A 130 11.19 -9.45 -4.73
C ALA A 130 10.84 -9.72 -3.27
N VAL A 131 10.26 -10.88 -2.97
CA VAL A 131 9.99 -11.35 -1.60
C VAL A 131 11.26 -11.35 -0.77
N ALA A 132 12.37 -11.88 -1.31
CA ALA A 132 13.65 -11.92 -0.62
C ALA A 132 14.23 -10.53 -0.33
N LYS A 133 14.12 -9.58 -1.26
CA LYS A 133 14.62 -8.21 -1.06
C LYS A 133 13.86 -7.47 0.04
N ILE A 134 12.53 -7.55 0.03
CA ILE A 134 11.71 -6.95 1.09
C ILE A 134 12.02 -7.61 2.45
N LYS A 135 12.18 -8.94 2.49
CA LYS A 135 12.59 -9.63 3.73
C LYS A 135 13.96 -9.13 4.22
N SER A 136 14.93 -8.99 3.32
CA SER A 136 16.26 -8.47 3.65
C SER A 136 16.18 -7.05 4.22
N ALA A 137 15.29 -6.20 3.69
CA ALA A 137 15.09 -4.85 4.24
C ALA A 137 14.57 -4.88 5.69
N ILE A 138 13.64 -5.79 6.00
CA ILE A 138 13.16 -6.02 7.38
C ILE A 138 14.29 -6.54 8.28
N ASP A 139 15.05 -7.54 7.81
CA ASP A 139 16.15 -8.12 8.58
C ASP A 139 17.22 -7.06 8.90
N SER A 140 17.67 -6.29 7.90
CA SER A 140 18.67 -5.23 8.06
C SER A 140 18.21 -4.14 9.03
N PHE A 141 16.93 -3.75 8.99
CA PHE A 141 16.37 -2.82 9.96
C PHE A 141 16.53 -3.32 11.39
N PHE A 142 16.18 -4.57 11.66
CA PHE A 142 16.30 -5.11 13.02
C PHE A 142 17.73 -5.42 13.44
N GLU A 143 18.64 -5.70 12.50
CA GLU A 143 20.08 -5.80 12.76
C GLU A 143 20.66 -4.47 13.24
N ASN A 144 20.23 -3.36 12.63
CA ASN A 144 20.62 -2.00 13.00
C ASN A 144 19.92 -1.50 14.26
N ASN A 145 18.69 -1.96 14.51
CA ASN A 145 17.80 -1.46 15.57
C ASN A 145 17.42 -2.57 16.58
N LYS A 146 18.41 -3.26 17.13
CA LYS A 146 18.20 -4.41 18.04
C LYS A 146 17.34 -4.11 19.26
N ASN A 147 17.32 -2.86 19.73
CA ASN A 147 16.49 -2.42 20.84
C ASN A 147 14.98 -2.39 20.51
N LEU A 148 14.61 -2.41 19.22
CA LEU A 148 13.22 -2.46 18.75
C LEU A 148 12.72 -3.89 18.52
N GLN A 149 13.57 -4.90 18.71
CA GLN A 149 13.15 -6.31 18.71
C GLN A 149 12.41 -6.65 20.02
N SER A 150 11.19 -6.15 20.18
CA SER A 150 10.35 -6.43 21.35
C SER A 150 8.95 -6.90 20.96
N PRO A 151 8.26 -7.66 21.84
CA PRO A 151 6.87 -8.04 21.62
C PRO A 151 5.95 -6.84 21.37
N GLU A 152 6.16 -5.73 22.09
CA GLU A 152 5.33 -4.52 21.96
C GLU A 152 5.49 -3.87 20.58
N PHE A 153 6.72 -3.83 20.04
CA PHE A 153 6.94 -3.33 18.68
C PHE A 153 6.26 -4.23 17.64
N ALA A 154 6.44 -5.55 17.77
CA ALA A 154 5.81 -6.52 16.89
C ALA A 154 4.28 -6.44 16.94
N GLU A 155 3.70 -6.28 18.13
CA GLU A 155 2.26 -6.10 18.33
C GLU A 155 1.74 -4.88 17.57
N LYS A 156 2.40 -3.72 17.70
CA LYS A 156 2.00 -2.50 16.99
C LYS A 156 2.01 -2.66 15.47
N VAL A 157 3.07 -3.26 14.92
CA VAL A 157 3.19 -3.53 13.49
C VAL A 157 2.07 -4.47 13.03
N ILE A 158 1.87 -5.58 13.75
CA ILE A 158 0.85 -6.58 13.41
C ILE A 158 -0.55 -5.98 13.44
N ILE A 159 -0.89 -5.25 14.51
CA ILE A 159 -2.18 -4.56 14.63
C ILE A 159 -2.36 -3.57 13.48
N SER A 160 -1.32 -2.82 13.12
CA SER A 160 -1.40 -1.84 12.03
C SER A 160 -1.66 -2.50 10.68
N ILE A 161 -0.99 -3.62 10.37
CA ILE A 161 -1.25 -4.41 9.14
C ILE A 161 -2.69 -4.96 9.13
N LEU A 162 -3.17 -5.48 10.28
CA LEU A 162 -4.53 -6.01 10.39
C LEU A 162 -5.60 -4.92 10.30
N ASN A 163 -5.31 -3.70 10.77
CA ASN A 163 -6.19 -2.55 10.58
C ASN A 163 -6.31 -2.19 9.10
N THR A 164 -5.20 -2.11 8.36
CA THR A 164 -5.24 -1.91 6.90
C THR A 164 -6.01 -3.03 6.20
N ALA A 165 -5.82 -4.30 6.61
CA ALA A 165 -6.62 -5.40 6.07
C ALA A 165 -8.12 -5.24 6.35
N SER A 166 -8.48 -4.72 7.52
CA SER A 166 -9.88 -4.41 7.86
C SER A 166 -10.46 -3.29 6.99
N GLU A 167 -9.69 -2.23 6.73
CA GLU A 167 -10.07 -1.12 5.85
C GLU A 167 -10.32 -1.61 4.42
N GLU A 168 -9.43 -2.45 3.90
CA GLU A 168 -9.59 -3.07 2.57
C GLU A 168 -10.82 -4.00 2.52
N TYR A 169 -11.11 -4.76 3.58
CA TYR A 169 -12.32 -5.59 3.62
C TYR A 169 -13.59 -4.72 3.70
N GLU A 170 -13.54 -3.59 4.40
CA GLU A 170 -14.64 -2.63 4.44
C GLU A 170 -14.92 -2.04 3.05
N ALA A 171 -13.87 -1.69 2.31
CA ALA A 171 -13.98 -1.23 0.93
C ALA A 171 -14.52 -2.33 -0.02
N ALA A 172 -14.10 -3.58 0.21
CA ALA A 172 -14.42 -4.72 -0.62
C ALA A 172 -15.87 -5.23 -0.47
N ILE A 173 -16.47 -5.11 0.72
CA ILE A 173 -17.75 -5.76 1.05
C ILE A 173 -18.91 -4.77 0.96
N GLY A 174 -19.80 -4.99 -0.02
CA GLY A 174 -21.00 -4.19 -0.21
C GLY A 174 -22.09 -4.47 0.86
N ARG A 175 -23.10 -3.58 0.90
CA ARG A 175 -24.21 -3.60 1.88
C ARG A 175 -25.01 -4.92 1.96
N ASN A 176 -24.90 -5.79 0.97
CA ASN A 176 -25.57 -7.10 0.92
C ASN A 176 -24.61 -8.26 1.25
N CYS A 177 -23.49 -7.98 1.91
CA CYS A 177 -22.42 -8.93 2.23
C CYS A 177 -21.84 -9.64 1.00
N LYS A 178 -21.85 -8.97 -0.16
CA LYS A 178 -21.18 -9.46 -1.36
C LYS A 178 -19.89 -8.68 -1.58
N ILE A 179 -18.89 -9.39 -2.11
CA ILE A 179 -17.67 -8.76 -2.62
C ILE A 179 -18.06 -7.91 -3.83
N VAL A 180 -17.81 -6.61 -3.74
CA VAL A 180 -18.03 -5.62 -4.81
C VAL A 180 -16.72 -5.06 -5.35
N ALA A 181 -15.65 -5.15 -4.56
CA ALA A 181 -14.30 -4.74 -4.91
C ALA A 181 -13.37 -5.95 -4.64
N PRO A 182 -13.19 -6.85 -5.64
CA PRO A 182 -12.48 -8.11 -5.43
C PRO A 182 -10.97 -7.94 -5.23
N ILE A 183 -10.37 -6.88 -5.76
CA ILE A 183 -8.93 -6.62 -5.62
C ILE A 183 -8.63 -6.27 -4.16
N GLU A 184 -9.42 -5.36 -3.59
CA GLU A 184 -9.34 -4.94 -2.18
C GLU A 184 -9.60 -6.13 -1.24
N TYR A 185 -10.54 -7.02 -1.59
CA TYR A 185 -10.75 -8.27 -0.85
C TYR A 185 -9.50 -9.16 -0.85
N GLN A 186 -8.83 -9.25 -2.00
CA GLN A 186 -7.63 -10.05 -2.20
C GLN A 186 -6.41 -9.43 -1.50
N ASP A 187 -6.32 -8.10 -1.42
CA ASP A 187 -5.31 -7.38 -0.63
C ASP A 187 -5.44 -7.72 0.86
N SER A 188 -6.65 -7.59 1.42
CA SER A 188 -6.91 -7.99 2.80
C SER A 188 -6.51 -9.44 3.08
N PHE A 189 -6.81 -10.35 2.15
CA PHE A 189 -6.42 -11.76 2.26
C PHE A 189 -4.90 -11.92 2.33
N GLY A 190 -4.17 -11.25 1.44
CA GLY A 190 -2.71 -11.24 1.43
C GLY A 190 -2.10 -10.70 2.73
N PHE A 191 -2.64 -9.61 3.26
CA PHE A 191 -2.18 -8.99 4.52
C PHE A 191 -2.40 -9.90 5.73
N VAL A 192 -3.59 -10.51 5.83
CA VAL A 192 -3.89 -11.48 6.90
C VAL A 192 -2.97 -12.71 6.80
N LYS A 193 -2.74 -13.22 5.59
CA LYS A 193 -1.81 -14.34 5.35
C LYS A 193 -0.38 -14.01 5.75
N TYR A 194 0.09 -12.81 5.46
CA TYR A 194 1.40 -12.36 5.89
C TYR A 194 1.51 -12.39 7.43
N VAL A 195 0.54 -11.81 8.14
CA VAL A 195 0.52 -11.80 9.61
C VAL A 195 0.46 -13.22 10.18
N GLU A 196 -0.40 -14.07 9.64
CA GLU A 196 -0.51 -15.49 10.04
C GLU A 196 0.85 -16.19 9.96
N ASN A 197 1.57 -16.02 8.84
CA ASN A 197 2.90 -16.61 8.63
C ASN A 197 3.98 -16.06 9.59
N LYS A 198 3.77 -14.91 10.22
CA LYS A 198 4.70 -14.36 11.24
C LYS A 198 4.40 -14.87 12.65
N LEU A 199 3.20 -15.40 12.89
CA LEU A 199 2.75 -15.90 14.18
C LEU A 199 2.86 -17.43 14.31
N SER A 200 2.98 -18.14 13.19
CA SER A 200 3.14 -19.61 13.12
C SER A 200 4.59 -20.07 13.30
#